data_AF-A0A349US84-F1
#
_entry.id   AF-A0A349US84-F1
#
_cell.length_a   1.000
_cell.length_b   1.000
_cell.length_c   1.000
_cell.angle_alpha   90.00
_cell.angle_beta   90.00
_cell.angle_gamma   90.00
#
_symmetry.space_group_name_H-M   'P 1'
#
loop_
_entity.id
_entity.type
_entity.pdbx_description
1 polymer ?
#
loop_
_entity_poly.entity_id
_entity_poly.type
_entity_poly.pdbx_seq_one_letter_code
_entity_poly.pdbx_strand_id
1 'polypeptide(L)'
;LLENMRREGFELSVGKPEVIFHRGENGEKLEPLELLVLDVPTESVGPSMQLLGDRKAEMVRMETRSTRTHLEFTIPARGLIGLRNRMLTATQGEAIMHHRFHDYGPYRGEIPHRANGVMVATENGQVTAYALDQLADRGMMFVTPGDQVYEGQIVGEHCKDND
;
A
#
# COMPACT_ATOMS: atom_id res chain seq x y z
N LEU A 1 -4.77 16.54 -0.61
CA LEU A 1 -5.24 17.23 -1.82
C LEU A 1 -6.45 16.54 -2.44
N LEU A 2 -6.33 15.32 -2.98
CA LEU A 2 -7.43 14.61 -3.65
C LEU A 2 -8.70 14.49 -2.79
N GLU A 3 -8.56 14.19 -1.50
CA GLU A 3 -9.71 14.11 -0.59
C GLU A 3 -10.42 15.47 -0.39
N ASN A 4 -9.69 16.58 -0.43
CA ASN A 4 -10.32 17.90 -0.36
C ASN A 4 -11.07 18.21 -1.67
N MET A 5 -10.45 17.94 -2.83
CA MET A 5 -11.10 18.10 -4.13
C MET A 5 -12.37 17.24 -4.25
N ARG A 6 -12.33 15.99 -3.75
CA ARG A 6 -13.51 15.12 -3.68
C ARG A 6 -14.63 15.74 -2.84
N ARG A 7 -14.29 16.35 -1.69
CA ARG A 7 -15.25 17.06 -0.83
C ARG A 7 -15.79 18.35 -1.47
N GLU A 8 -15.02 18.95 -2.36
CA GLU A 8 -15.42 20.11 -3.17
C GLU A 8 -16.27 19.73 -4.39
N GLY A 9 -16.50 18.44 -4.64
CA GLY A 9 -17.38 17.95 -5.72
C GLY A 9 -16.69 17.75 -7.07
N PHE A 10 -15.37 17.70 -7.12
CA PHE A 10 -14.65 17.39 -8.36
C PHE A 10 -14.73 15.89 -8.70
N GLU A 11 -14.87 15.60 -9.99
CA GLU A 11 -14.70 14.27 -10.57
C GLU A 11 -13.35 14.21 -11.31
N LEU A 12 -12.55 13.18 -11.01
CA LEU A 12 -11.20 13.04 -11.54
C LEU A 12 -10.74 11.59 -11.51
N SER A 13 -9.80 11.25 -12.39
CA SER A 13 -9.08 9.97 -12.40
C SER A 13 -7.61 10.20 -12.09
N VAL A 14 -7.01 9.30 -11.31
CA VAL A 14 -5.60 9.42 -10.89
C VAL A 14 -4.84 8.15 -11.21
N GLY A 15 -3.60 8.32 -11.66
CA GLY A 15 -2.66 7.23 -11.84
C GLY A 15 -2.02 6.78 -10.52
N LYS A 16 -1.34 5.62 -10.57
CA LYS A 16 -0.53 5.14 -9.45
C LYS A 16 0.58 6.16 -9.14
N PRO A 17 0.80 6.50 -7.85
CA PRO A 17 1.92 7.36 -7.49
C PRO A 17 3.26 6.68 -7.79
N GLU A 18 4.15 7.40 -8.44
CA GLU A 18 5.51 6.97 -8.73
C GLU A 18 6.52 7.91 -8.08
N VAL A 19 7.67 7.37 -7.68
CA VAL A 19 8.77 8.19 -7.18
C VAL A 19 9.54 8.79 -8.32
N ILE A 20 10.08 9.97 -8.10
CA ILE A 20 10.97 10.63 -9.05
C ILE A 20 12.39 10.14 -8.76
N PHE A 21 13.02 9.52 -9.76
CA PHE A 21 14.42 9.11 -9.67
C PHE A 21 15.34 10.24 -10.10
N HIS A 22 16.45 10.42 -9.39
CA HIS A 22 17.51 11.34 -9.77
C HIS A 22 18.74 10.57 -10.28
N ARG A 23 19.61 11.28 -10.99
CA ARG A 23 20.96 10.79 -11.30
C ARG A 23 21.96 11.53 -10.43
N GLY A 24 22.82 10.80 -9.75
CA GLY A 24 23.93 11.37 -9.00
C GLY A 24 25.07 11.84 -9.91
N GLU A 25 26.09 12.43 -9.30
CA GLU A 25 27.22 13.03 -10.02
C GLU A 25 28.01 12.01 -10.84
N ASN A 26 28.00 10.73 -10.44
CA ASN A 26 28.68 9.63 -11.14
C ASN A 26 27.72 8.81 -12.03
N GLY A 27 26.49 9.29 -12.26
CA GLY A 27 25.49 8.64 -13.09
C GLY A 27 24.69 7.53 -12.37
N GLU A 28 24.89 7.35 -11.07
CA GLU A 28 24.15 6.40 -10.24
C GLU A 28 22.66 6.78 -10.14
N LYS A 29 21.79 5.78 -10.11
CA LYS A 29 20.35 5.97 -9.94
C LYS A 29 20.05 6.18 -8.45
N LEU A 30 19.53 7.36 -8.14
CA LEU A 30 19.12 7.74 -6.79
C LEU A 30 17.60 7.70 -6.67
N GLU A 31 17.12 7.26 -5.51
CA GLU A 31 15.70 7.27 -5.15
C GLU A 31 15.48 8.04 -3.83
N PRO A 32 14.29 8.62 -3.62
CA PRO A 32 13.99 9.33 -2.39
C PRO A 32 13.85 8.35 -1.23
N LEU A 33 14.62 8.58 -0.18
CA LEU A 33 14.56 7.88 1.09
C LEU A 33 13.81 8.72 2.12
N GLU A 34 13.08 8.04 2.97
CA GLU A 34 12.31 8.63 4.05
C GLU A 34 12.72 8.00 5.39
N LEU A 35 12.72 8.84 6.43
CA LEU A 35 12.84 8.38 7.80
C LEU A 35 11.44 8.01 8.29
N LEU A 36 11.20 6.72 8.43
CA LEU A 36 9.98 6.13 8.97
C LEU A 36 10.16 5.89 10.48
N VAL A 37 9.23 6.43 11.26
CA VAL A 37 9.14 6.26 12.70
C VAL A 37 7.84 5.52 13.02
N LEU A 38 7.97 4.42 13.76
CA LEU A 38 6.87 3.58 14.19
C LEU A 38 6.90 3.41 15.70
N ASP A 39 5.76 3.61 16.34
CA ASP A 39 5.51 3.16 17.69
C ASP A 39 4.44 2.08 17.65
N VAL A 40 4.80 0.86 18.03
CA VAL A 40 3.90 -0.32 18.00
C VAL A 40 3.90 -1.05 19.35
N PRO A 41 2.84 -1.79 19.69
CA PRO A 41 2.87 -2.72 20.82
C PRO A 41 4.03 -3.71 20.69
N THR A 42 4.65 -4.08 21.81
CA THR A 42 5.84 -4.96 21.78
C THR A 42 5.53 -6.33 21.15
N GLU A 43 4.31 -6.88 21.32
CA GLU A 43 3.89 -8.10 20.62
C GLU A 43 3.79 -7.95 19.09
N SER A 44 3.57 -6.72 18.60
CA SER A 44 3.37 -6.43 17.18
C SER A 44 4.65 -6.09 16.42
N VAL A 45 5.82 -6.11 17.10
CA VAL A 45 7.12 -5.81 16.48
C VAL A 45 7.45 -6.82 15.37
N GLY A 46 7.25 -8.12 15.61
CA GLY A 46 7.54 -9.16 14.62
C GLY A 46 6.79 -8.97 13.29
N PRO A 47 5.44 -8.90 13.31
CA PRO A 47 4.66 -8.61 12.12
C PRO A 47 5.04 -7.29 11.42
N SER A 48 5.33 -6.25 12.20
CA SER A 48 5.74 -4.94 11.66
C SER A 48 7.08 -5.03 10.93
N MET A 49 8.06 -5.73 11.51
CA MET A 49 9.38 -5.96 10.91
C MET A 49 9.29 -6.75 9.61
N GLN A 50 8.44 -7.78 9.56
CA GLN A 50 8.23 -8.57 8.36
C GLN A 50 7.70 -7.72 7.20
N LEU A 51 6.71 -6.87 7.46
CA LEU A 51 6.15 -5.96 6.45
C LEU A 51 7.18 -4.98 5.89
N LEU A 52 8.15 -4.58 6.70
CA LEU A 52 9.20 -3.63 6.33
C LEU A 52 10.38 -4.29 5.58
N GLY A 53 10.70 -5.53 5.92
CA GLY A 53 11.80 -6.28 5.30
C GLY A 53 11.64 -6.39 3.78
N ASP A 54 10.43 -6.75 3.32
CA ASP A 54 10.12 -6.86 1.89
C ASP A 54 10.19 -5.52 1.14
N ARG A 55 10.19 -4.40 1.88
CA ARG A 55 10.13 -3.03 1.35
C ARG A 55 11.48 -2.30 1.40
N LYS A 56 12.58 -3.04 1.60
CA LYS A 56 13.96 -2.51 1.62
C LYS A 56 14.15 -1.43 2.69
N ALA A 57 13.41 -1.54 3.78
CA ALA A 57 13.61 -0.70 4.96
C ALA A 57 14.86 -1.17 5.71
N GLU A 58 15.66 -0.22 6.18
CA GLU A 58 16.85 -0.46 6.98
C GLU A 58 16.63 0.14 8.37
N MET A 59 16.83 -0.66 9.42
CA MET A 59 16.66 -0.20 10.79
C MET A 59 17.79 0.74 11.17
N VAL A 60 17.42 1.91 11.67
CA VAL A 60 18.34 2.91 12.20
C VAL A 60 18.41 2.79 13.72
N ARG A 61 17.25 2.64 14.37
CA ARG A 61 17.13 2.59 15.83
C ARG A 61 15.96 1.73 16.25
N MET A 62 16.13 1.01 17.35
CA MET A 62 15.07 0.33 18.06
C MET A 62 15.22 0.60 19.56
N GLU A 63 14.14 1.04 20.19
CA GLU A 63 14.08 1.28 21.62
C GLU A 63 12.81 0.63 22.17
N THR A 64 12.99 -0.46 22.92
CA THR A 64 11.89 -1.14 23.60
C THR A 64 11.62 -0.44 24.92
N ARG A 65 10.37 0.01 25.11
CA ARG A 65 9.82 0.46 26.39
C ARG A 65 8.92 -0.62 26.95
N SER A 66 8.29 -0.36 28.10
CA SER A 66 7.52 -1.35 28.86
C SER A 66 6.45 -2.07 28.01
N THR A 67 5.59 -1.31 27.33
CA THR A 67 4.44 -1.85 26.57
C THR A 67 4.50 -1.57 25.08
N ARG A 68 5.43 -0.70 24.64
CA ARG A 68 5.56 -0.27 23.25
C ARG A 68 7.02 -0.23 22.85
N THR A 69 7.25 -0.45 21.58
CA THR A 69 8.58 -0.37 20.98
C THR A 69 8.60 0.75 19.95
N HIS A 70 9.56 1.65 20.10
CA HIS A 70 9.88 2.70 19.15
C HIS A 70 10.87 2.19 18.13
N LEU A 71 10.56 2.34 16.85
CA LEU A 71 11.36 1.85 15.74
C LEU A 71 11.57 2.99 14.73
N GLU A 72 12.83 3.20 14.34
CA GLU A 72 13.20 4.13 13.28
C GLU A 72 13.86 3.36 12.13
N PHE A 73 13.41 3.65 10.91
CA PHE A 73 13.93 3.06 9.69
C PHE A 73 14.21 4.12 8.64
N THR A 74 15.21 3.88 7.81
CA THR A 74 15.30 4.52 6.50
C THR A 74 14.65 3.60 5.48
N ILE A 75 13.67 4.10 4.73
CA ILE A 75 12.90 3.33 3.75
C ILE A 75 12.77 4.12 2.44
N PRO A 76 12.84 3.48 1.25
CA PRO A 76 12.49 4.14 0.01
C PRO A 76 11.03 4.63 0.02
N ALA A 77 10.76 5.82 -0.50
CA ALA A 77 9.39 6.34 -0.57
C ALA A 77 8.44 5.40 -1.34
N ARG A 78 8.98 4.67 -2.33
CA ARG A 78 8.29 3.59 -3.06
C ARG A 78 7.76 2.49 -2.13
N GLY A 79 8.52 2.16 -1.09
CA GLY A 79 8.16 1.17 -0.08
C GLY A 79 7.08 1.65 0.88
N LEU A 80 6.86 2.96 1.03
CA LEU A 80 5.78 3.48 1.87
C LEU A 80 4.39 3.36 1.23
N ILE A 81 4.32 3.23 -0.10
CA ILE A 81 3.06 3.15 -0.83
C ILE A 81 2.26 1.92 -0.36
N GLY A 82 1.07 2.19 0.19
CA GLY A 82 0.16 1.17 0.73
C GLY A 82 0.59 0.54 2.07
N LEU A 83 1.71 0.96 2.67
CA LEU A 83 2.21 0.40 3.93
C LEU A 83 1.30 0.73 5.11
N ARG A 84 0.79 1.97 5.17
CA ARG A 84 -0.03 2.46 6.31
C ARG A 84 -1.19 1.53 6.64
N ASN A 85 -1.99 1.14 5.65
CA ASN A 85 -3.15 0.27 5.87
C ASN A 85 -2.72 -1.12 6.35
N ARG A 86 -1.68 -1.70 5.75
CA ARG A 86 -1.16 -3.02 6.16
C ARG A 86 -0.60 -3.01 7.58
N MET A 87 0.09 -1.93 7.96
CA MET A 87 0.57 -1.75 9.33
C MET A 87 -0.58 -1.65 10.32
N LEU A 88 -1.59 -0.82 10.05
CA LEU A 88 -2.76 -0.72 10.92
C LEU A 88 -3.48 -2.07 11.07
N THR A 89 -3.62 -2.85 9.99
CA THR A 89 -4.19 -4.19 10.07
C THR A 89 -3.34 -5.14 10.92
N ALA A 90 -2.02 -5.15 10.71
CA ALA A 90 -1.10 -6.03 11.43
C ALA A 90 -1.03 -5.73 12.93
N THR A 91 -1.24 -4.47 13.33
CA THR A 91 -1.21 -4.05 14.73
C THR A 91 -2.59 -3.77 15.30
N GLN A 92 -3.66 -4.23 14.66
CA GLN A 92 -5.06 -4.03 15.11
C GLN A 92 -5.43 -2.55 15.38
N GLY A 93 -4.83 -1.62 14.62
CA GLY A 93 -5.07 -0.18 14.72
C GLY A 93 -4.19 0.55 15.74
N GLU A 94 -3.36 -0.15 16.51
CA GLU A 94 -2.55 0.46 17.58
C GLU A 94 -1.23 1.09 17.11
N ALA A 95 -0.81 0.87 15.87
CA ALA A 95 0.42 1.45 15.33
C ALA A 95 0.29 2.97 15.15
N ILE A 96 1.28 3.69 15.65
CA ILE A 96 1.49 5.10 15.33
C ILE A 96 2.61 5.17 14.31
N MET A 97 2.34 5.81 13.17
CA MET A 97 3.24 5.86 12.03
C MET A 97 3.45 7.29 11.54
N HIS A 98 4.70 7.72 11.54
CA HIS A 98 5.16 8.98 10.99
C HIS A 98 6.28 8.73 10.00
N HIS A 99 6.33 9.51 8.93
CA HIS A 99 7.47 9.50 8.03
C HIS A 99 7.75 10.91 7.55
N ARG A 100 9.01 11.15 7.17
CA ARG A 100 9.44 12.39 6.54
C ARG A 100 10.51 12.09 5.51
N PHE A 101 10.58 12.91 4.47
CA PHE A 101 11.70 12.91 3.56
C PHE A 101 13.02 13.10 4.33
N HIS A 102 14.00 12.25 4.01
CA HIS A 102 15.33 12.28 4.61
C HIS A 102 16.35 12.82 3.60
N ASP A 103 16.59 12.07 2.53
CA ASP A 103 17.54 12.41 1.47
C ASP A 103 17.28 11.58 0.20
N TYR A 104 18.05 11.85 -0.86
CA TYR A 104 18.14 10.94 -2.00
C TYR A 104 19.32 10.01 -1.79
N GLY A 105 19.08 8.71 -1.86
CA GLY A 105 20.11 7.69 -1.69
C GLY A 105 20.18 6.71 -2.86
N PRO A 106 21.18 5.81 -2.87
CA PRO A 106 21.29 4.78 -3.89
C PRO A 106 20.04 3.91 -3.98
N TYR A 107 19.65 3.55 -5.20
CA TYR A 107 18.54 2.64 -5.44
C TYR A 107 18.72 1.30 -4.69
N ARG A 108 17.77 0.97 -3.82
CA ARG A 108 17.81 -0.21 -2.92
C ARG A 108 17.23 -1.49 -3.55
N GLY A 109 16.91 -1.45 -4.84
CA GLY A 109 16.44 -2.60 -5.60
C GLY A 109 14.92 -2.69 -5.73
N GLU A 110 14.47 -3.82 -6.25
CA GLU A 110 13.06 -4.05 -6.54
C GLU A 110 12.26 -4.32 -5.26
N ILE A 111 11.03 -3.82 -5.26
CA ILE A 111 10.05 -4.01 -4.18
C ILE A 111 8.92 -4.84 -4.78
N PRO A 112 8.46 -5.90 -4.10
CA PRO A 112 7.41 -6.77 -4.61
C PRO A 112 6.14 -6.00 -4.99
N HIS A 113 5.53 -6.40 -6.10
CA HIS A 113 4.25 -5.87 -6.55
C HIS A 113 3.08 -6.59 -5.87
N ARG A 114 1.86 -6.18 -6.21
CA ARG A 114 0.62 -6.90 -5.85
C ARG A 114 0.75 -8.37 -6.28
N ALA A 115 0.45 -9.31 -5.38
CA ALA A 115 0.47 -10.74 -5.68
C ALA A 115 -0.82 -11.21 -6.39
N ASN A 116 -1.92 -10.52 -6.15
CA ASN A 116 -3.25 -10.82 -6.67
C ASN A 116 -3.51 -10.16 -8.03
N GLY A 117 -4.41 -10.71 -8.82
CA GLY A 117 -4.97 -10.12 -10.03
C GLY A 117 -6.21 -9.28 -9.70
N VAL A 118 -6.88 -8.79 -10.74
CA VAL A 118 -8.17 -8.09 -10.63
C VAL A 118 -9.25 -8.79 -11.42
N MET A 119 -10.46 -8.77 -10.87
CA MET A 119 -11.65 -9.17 -11.61
C MET A 119 -12.22 -7.93 -12.30
N VAL A 120 -12.39 -8.01 -13.62
CA VAL A 120 -12.83 -6.90 -14.47
C VAL A 120 -14.23 -7.17 -15.01
N ALA A 121 -15.10 -6.16 -14.98
CA ALA A 121 -16.43 -6.24 -15.57
C ALA A 121 -16.35 -6.31 -17.10
N THR A 122 -17.05 -7.29 -17.68
CA THR A 122 -17.08 -7.51 -19.13
C THR A 122 -18.14 -6.69 -19.85
N GLU A 123 -19.15 -6.20 -19.13
CA GLU A 123 -20.25 -5.44 -19.73
C GLU A 123 -20.79 -4.39 -18.74
N ASN A 124 -21.50 -3.40 -19.30
CA ASN A 124 -22.21 -2.40 -18.51
C ASN A 124 -23.51 -3.00 -17.97
N GLY A 125 -23.80 -2.79 -16.68
CA GLY A 125 -25.07 -3.26 -16.13
C GLY A 125 -25.15 -3.21 -14.62
N GLN A 126 -26.26 -3.74 -14.10
CA GLN A 126 -26.48 -3.87 -12.67
C GLN A 126 -25.94 -5.20 -12.17
N VAL A 127 -25.15 -5.16 -11.10
CA VAL A 127 -24.59 -6.34 -10.45
C VAL A 127 -25.71 -7.15 -9.79
N THR A 128 -25.81 -8.44 -10.12
CA THR A 128 -26.79 -9.34 -9.52
C THR A 128 -26.16 -10.18 -8.41
N ALA A 129 -26.93 -10.48 -7.36
CA ALA A 129 -26.46 -11.35 -6.26
C ALA A 129 -26.05 -12.74 -6.78
N TYR A 130 -26.75 -13.25 -7.79
CA TYR A 130 -26.45 -14.54 -8.41
C TYR A 130 -25.07 -14.56 -9.09
N ALA A 131 -24.69 -13.48 -9.79
CA ALA A 131 -23.36 -13.38 -10.39
C ALA A 131 -22.26 -13.28 -9.34
N LEU A 132 -22.49 -12.51 -8.26
CA LEU A 132 -21.51 -12.38 -7.18
C LEU A 132 -21.30 -13.69 -6.42
N ASP A 133 -22.36 -14.46 -6.18
CA ASP A 133 -22.27 -15.75 -5.48
C ASP A 133 -21.39 -16.75 -6.26
N GLN A 134 -21.50 -16.79 -7.59
CA GLN A 134 -20.64 -17.64 -8.43
C GLN A 134 -19.17 -17.19 -8.44
N LEU A 135 -18.91 -15.92 -8.19
CA LEU A 135 -17.57 -15.33 -8.16
C LEU A 135 -16.99 -15.24 -6.75
N ALA A 136 -17.76 -15.54 -5.70
CA ALA A 136 -17.32 -15.44 -4.31
C ALA A 136 -16.10 -16.34 -4.02
N ASP A 137 -16.06 -17.53 -4.63
CA ASP A 137 -14.93 -18.47 -4.49
C ASP A 137 -13.68 -18.01 -5.28
N ARG A 138 -13.82 -17.02 -6.17
CA ARG A 138 -12.74 -16.52 -7.02
C ARG A 138 -11.97 -15.37 -6.39
N GLY A 139 -12.54 -14.67 -5.41
CA GLY A 139 -11.87 -13.53 -4.82
C GLY A 139 -12.75 -12.66 -3.95
N MET A 140 -12.24 -11.47 -3.62
CA MET A 140 -12.96 -10.50 -2.80
C MET A 140 -13.58 -9.43 -3.70
N MET A 141 -14.91 -9.31 -3.66
CA MET A 141 -15.65 -8.34 -4.47
C MET A 141 -15.61 -6.95 -3.82
N PHE A 142 -15.47 -5.90 -4.65
CA PHE A 142 -15.57 -4.49 -4.24
C PHE A 142 -16.97 -3.91 -4.47
N VAL A 143 -17.81 -4.63 -5.21
CA VAL A 143 -19.18 -4.26 -5.55
C VAL A 143 -20.19 -5.13 -4.80
N THR A 144 -21.39 -4.62 -4.65
CA THR A 144 -22.52 -5.27 -3.98
C THR A 144 -23.69 -5.46 -4.94
N PRO A 145 -24.65 -6.35 -4.64
CA PRO A 145 -25.84 -6.52 -5.48
C PRO A 145 -26.62 -5.21 -5.62
N GLY A 146 -26.88 -4.81 -6.85
CA GLY A 146 -27.60 -3.57 -7.18
C GLY A 146 -26.70 -2.43 -7.66
N ASP A 147 -25.38 -2.51 -7.46
CA ASP A 147 -24.43 -1.52 -7.95
C ASP A 147 -24.40 -1.49 -9.49
N GLN A 148 -24.26 -0.29 -10.05
CA GLN A 148 -24.08 -0.10 -11.49
C GLN A 148 -22.59 -0.17 -11.82
N VAL A 149 -22.23 -1.05 -12.76
CA VAL A 149 -20.85 -1.21 -13.23
C VAL A 149 -20.74 -0.93 -14.71
N TYR A 150 -19.53 -0.59 -15.15
CA TYR A 150 -19.20 -0.41 -16.56
C TYR A 150 -18.10 -1.37 -17.03
N GLU A 151 -18.06 -1.63 -18.33
CA GLU A 151 -17.06 -2.46 -18.99
C GLU A 151 -15.65 -1.93 -18.72
N GLY A 152 -14.75 -2.81 -18.28
CA GLY A 152 -13.39 -2.43 -17.88
C GLY A 152 -13.26 -1.95 -16.44
N GLN A 153 -14.36 -1.83 -15.67
CA GLN A 153 -14.30 -1.52 -14.24
C GLN A 153 -13.73 -2.70 -13.45
N ILE A 154 -12.79 -2.42 -12.53
CA ILE A 154 -12.32 -3.40 -11.55
C ILE A 154 -13.41 -3.60 -10.50
N VAL A 155 -13.95 -4.81 -10.42
CA VAL A 155 -15.07 -5.18 -9.54
C VAL A 155 -14.65 -6.06 -8.36
N GLY A 156 -13.41 -6.54 -8.33
CA GLY A 156 -12.86 -7.24 -7.18
C GLY A 156 -11.39 -7.64 -7.33
N GLU A 157 -10.85 -8.25 -6.28
CA GLU A 157 -9.49 -8.79 -6.20
C GLU A 157 -9.51 -10.30 -6.41
N HIS A 158 -8.77 -10.78 -7.40
CA HIS A 158 -8.72 -12.21 -7.73
C HIS A 158 -7.78 -12.97 -6.77
N CYS A 159 -8.10 -14.22 -6.43
CA CYS A 159 -7.29 -15.02 -5.51
C CYS A 159 -5.95 -15.50 -6.11
N LYS A 160 -5.78 -15.41 -7.44
CA LYS A 160 -4.55 -15.71 -8.17
C LYS A 160 -3.94 -14.42 -8.74
N ASP A 161 -2.75 -14.53 -9.31
CA ASP A 161 -1.97 -13.42 -9.88
C ASP A 161 -2.45 -12.97 -11.27
N ASN A 162 -3.11 -13.85 -12.02
CA ASN A 162 -3.70 -13.51 -13.31
C ASN A 162 -4.96 -12.65 -13.12
N ASP A 163 -5.17 -11.71 -14.03
CA ASP A 163 -6.45 -11.00 -14.18
C ASP A 163 -7.50 -11.91 -14.86
#